data_AF-A2EB10-F1
#
_entry.id   AF-A2EB10-F1
#
_cell.length_a   1.000
_cell.length_b   1.000
_cell.length_c   1.000
_cell.angle_alpha   90.00
_cell.angle_beta   90.00
_cell.angle_gamma   90.00
#
_symmetry.space_group_name_H-M   'P 1'
#
loop_
_entity.id
_entity.type
_entity.pdbx_description
1 polymer ?
#
loop_
_entity_poly.entity_id
_entity_poly.type
_entity_poly.pdbx_seq_one_letter_code
_entity_poly.pdbx_strand_id
1 'polypeptide(L)'
;MNTGPLCQPDRVLRRLFELTNQARTEYGLPALNYSKELSFIAGEHAINMSKNSIPFGHYGYNSREAMAPTTLAFSENVATCEPNDDPGKTIILSWLRKPSSFSRIQGEYTHTGIGVAENANGSWFCTQILATIKSKLSKKESLLAVTRYVNCYRRKNSVKPLIVSITAASKLMNLKLSNPSLFNDLSTLIIKNTFDNCQEANYIFEKVHKGETSPVDEFIRIIRESKMYPKLILRDYTHVSFLIDNINENTYGCILLLGKCITHHQKIPKMYMGYPNASKMLMILNDYRSIKGMKPILLSLQWCEVAQRYCDKLRKEDIDMETKTITQKIHKISPNSKPNVGVFLTPWSQDPLQEIFLMWISNPTIKEIIISSECNALGFGLSIEQYQSCYSARVIGYKEFNGEMKDEEAFCMGDRPTYALDELSSDDDGNNQEPVIDAASSFALTK
;
A
#
# COMPACT_ATOMS: atom_id res chain seq x y z
N MET A 1 -6.97 43.56 -0.75
CA MET A 1 -5.55 43.68 -1.16
C MET A 1 -5.44 43.15 -2.58
N ASN A 2 -4.67 43.81 -3.44
CA ASN A 2 -4.46 43.38 -4.83
C ASN A 2 -3.67 42.06 -4.82
N THR A 3 -4.37 40.93 -4.92
CA THR A 3 -3.74 39.62 -5.12
C THR A 3 -3.13 39.61 -6.51
N GLY A 4 -1.80 39.51 -6.61
CA GLY A 4 -1.09 39.42 -7.88
C GLY A 4 -1.61 38.25 -8.74
N PRO A 5 -1.25 38.21 -10.04
CA PRO A 5 -1.78 37.22 -10.97
C PRO A 5 -1.40 35.77 -10.63
N LEU A 6 -0.63 35.47 -9.59
CA LEU A 6 -0.33 34.09 -9.15
C LEU A 6 -1.00 33.71 -7.83
N CYS A 7 -1.70 34.63 -7.16
CA CYS A 7 -2.29 34.44 -5.84
C CYS A 7 -3.77 34.00 -5.90
N GLN A 8 -4.20 33.37 -6.99
CA GLN A 8 -5.52 32.72 -7.05
C GLN A 8 -5.36 31.23 -6.74
N PRO A 9 -6.26 30.58 -5.96
CA PRO A 9 -6.10 29.18 -5.57
C PRO A 9 -5.79 28.24 -6.74
N ASP A 10 -6.49 28.38 -7.86
CA ASP A 10 -6.27 27.53 -9.04
C ASP A 10 -4.90 27.75 -9.69
N ARG A 11 -4.38 28.97 -9.63
CA ARG A 11 -3.05 29.32 -10.17
C ARG A 11 -1.94 28.81 -9.27
N VAL A 12 -2.10 28.95 -7.94
CA VAL A 12 -1.17 28.39 -6.95
C VAL A 12 -1.11 26.86 -7.08
N LEU A 13 -2.27 26.21 -7.17
CA LEU A 13 -2.38 24.76 -7.37
C LEU A 13 -1.69 24.31 -8.65
N ARG A 14 -2.00 24.95 -9.79
CA ARG A 14 -1.37 24.63 -11.07
C ARG A 14 0.15 24.81 -11.02
N ARG A 15 0.59 25.92 -10.44
CA ARG A 15 2.01 26.23 -10.25
C ARG A 15 2.72 25.15 -9.43
N LEU A 16 2.10 24.65 -8.37
CA LEU A 16 2.63 23.56 -7.55
C LEU A 16 2.71 22.24 -8.31
N PHE A 17 1.69 21.91 -9.11
CA PHE A 17 1.69 20.70 -9.94
C PHE A 17 2.84 20.72 -10.94
N GLU A 18 3.00 21.82 -11.67
CA GLU A 18 4.08 22.02 -12.65
C GLU A 18 5.46 21.91 -11.99
N LEU A 19 5.69 22.61 -10.88
CA LEU A 19 6.98 22.59 -10.17
C LEU A 19 7.28 21.24 -9.52
N THR A 20 6.25 20.51 -9.05
CA THR A 20 6.43 19.13 -8.56
C THR A 20 6.94 18.23 -9.68
N ASN A 21 6.32 18.28 -10.85
CA ASN A 21 6.71 17.46 -11.98
C ASN A 21 8.06 17.87 -12.57
N GLN A 22 8.37 19.17 -12.59
CA GLN A 22 9.71 19.65 -12.94
C GLN A 22 10.78 19.05 -12.00
N ALA A 23 10.58 19.13 -10.69
CA ALA A 23 11.52 18.55 -9.73
C ALA A 23 11.68 17.04 -9.95
N ARG A 24 10.58 16.31 -10.17
CA ARG A 24 10.64 14.88 -10.47
C ARG A 24 11.46 14.57 -11.71
N THR A 25 11.28 15.32 -12.80
CA THR A 25 12.06 15.17 -14.02
C THR A 25 13.56 15.43 -13.79
N GLU A 26 13.92 16.44 -12.98
CA GLU A 26 15.32 16.71 -12.60
C GLU A 26 15.98 15.55 -11.86
N TYR A 27 15.20 14.73 -11.14
CA TYR A 27 15.66 13.50 -10.49
C TYR A 27 15.46 12.23 -11.32
N GLY A 28 15.14 12.35 -12.62
CA GLY A 28 14.95 11.20 -13.52
C GLY A 28 13.69 10.38 -13.24
N LEU A 29 12.71 10.97 -12.55
CA LEU A 29 11.45 10.31 -12.20
C LEU A 29 10.34 10.67 -13.20
N PRO A 30 9.41 9.74 -13.50
CA PRO A 30 8.25 10.04 -14.34
C PRO A 30 7.37 11.14 -13.73
N ALA A 31 6.77 11.97 -14.59
CA ALA A 31 5.79 12.96 -14.16
C ALA A 31 4.54 12.29 -13.53
N LEU A 32 3.95 12.94 -12.54
CA LEU A 32 2.69 12.54 -11.91
C LEU A 32 1.52 13.03 -12.76
N ASN A 33 0.49 12.19 -12.89
CA ASN A 33 -0.79 12.58 -13.45
C ASN A 33 -1.62 13.34 -12.42
N TYR A 34 -2.35 14.36 -12.87
CA TYR A 34 -3.27 15.08 -11.99
C TYR A 34 -4.53 14.25 -11.73
N SER A 35 -4.97 14.16 -10.48
CA SER A 35 -6.28 13.60 -10.12
C SER A 35 -7.18 14.66 -9.49
N LYS A 36 -8.36 14.84 -10.08
CA LYS A 36 -9.38 15.77 -9.59
C LYS A 36 -9.96 15.28 -8.27
N GLU A 37 -10.18 13.98 -8.13
CA GLU A 37 -10.72 13.33 -6.93
C GLU A 37 -9.77 13.53 -5.74
N LEU A 38 -8.47 13.27 -5.94
CA LEU A 38 -7.46 13.51 -4.90
C LEU A 38 -7.34 15.00 -4.58
N SER A 39 -7.45 15.88 -5.58
CA SER A 39 -7.39 17.33 -5.37
C SER A 39 -8.59 17.85 -4.57
N PHE A 40 -9.78 17.28 -4.77
CA PHE A 40 -10.94 17.59 -3.95
C PHE A 40 -10.70 17.22 -2.48
N ILE A 41 -10.19 16.02 -2.20
CA ILE A 41 -9.83 15.57 -0.85
C ILE A 41 -8.76 16.48 -0.21
N ALA A 42 -7.73 16.85 -0.98
CA ALA A 42 -6.67 17.74 -0.54
C ALA A 42 -7.17 19.17 -0.28
N GLY A 43 -8.09 19.67 -1.10
CA GLY A 43 -8.71 20.98 -1.00
C GLY A 43 -9.53 21.14 0.27
N GLU A 44 -10.38 20.16 0.59
CA GLU A 44 -11.15 20.13 1.83
C GLU A 44 -10.23 20.21 3.06
N HIS A 45 -9.10 19.51 3.04
CA HIS A 45 -8.11 19.58 4.14
C HIS A 45 -7.48 20.97 4.25
N ALA A 46 -7.05 21.55 3.11
CA ALA A 46 -6.46 22.89 3.08
C ALA A 46 -7.44 23.95 3.59
N ILE A 47 -8.72 23.88 3.19
CA ILE A 47 -9.78 24.78 3.66
C ILE A 47 -10.02 24.66 5.16
N ASN A 48 -10.05 23.42 5.69
CA ASN A 48 -10.25 23.21 7.12
C ASN A 48 -9.07 23.74 7.94
N MET A 49 -7.83 23.59 7.44
CA MET A 49 -6.66 24.20 8.07
C MET A 49 -6.71 25.74 7.98
N SER A 50 -7.07 26.32 6.83
CA SER A 50 -7.09 27.79 6.68
C SER A 50 -8.14 28.48 7.53
N LYS A 51 -9.23 27.77 7.87
CA LYS A 51 -10.29 28.21 8.78
C LYS A 51 -9.98 27.96 10.26
N ASN A 52 -8.84 27.34 10.59
CA ASN A 52 -8.52 26.83 11.93
C ASN A 52 -9.58 25.87 12.50
N SER A 53 -10.35 25.20 11.64
CA SER A 53 -11.32 24.16 12.05
C SER A 53 -10.62 22.87 12.51
N ILE A 54 -9.37 22.67 12.06
CA ILE A 54 -8.47 21.59 12.47
C ILE A 54 -7.05 22.15 12.65
N PRO A 55 -6.18 21.50 13.44
CA PRO A 55 -4.78 21.89 13.55
C PRO A 55 -4.04 21.80 12.21
N PHE A 56 -3.03 22.67 12.02
CA PHE A 56 -2.10 22.53 10.91
C PHE A 56 -1.36 21.18 10.99
N GLY A 57 -1.24 20.51 9.85
CA GLY A 57 -0.50 19.24 9.72
C GLY A 57 -1.37 18.11 9.20
N HIS A 58 -1.05 16.89 9.62
CA HIS A 58 -1.62 15.65 9.05
C HIS A 58 -2.90 15.18 9.76
N TYR A 59 -3.60 16.04 10.51
CA TYR A 59 -4.82 15.66 11.23
C TYR A 59 -5.84 15.03 10.27
N GLY A 60 -6.34 13.84 10.60
CA GLY A 60 -7.31 13.12 9.76
C GLY A 60 -6.72 12.41 8.53
N TYR A 61 -5.39 12.24 8.41
CA TYR A 61 -4.71 11.53 7.31
C TYR A 61 -5.43 10.24 6.89
N ASN A 62 -5.67 9.38 7.89
CA ASN A 62 -6.33 8.10 7.71
C ASN A 62 -7.75 8.21 7.11
N SER A 63 -8.49 9.27 7.46
CA SER A 63 -9.83 9.51 6.92
C SER A 63 -9.76 9.93 5.46
N ARG A 64 -8.74 10.71 5.08
CA ARG A 64 -8.49 11.10 3.68
C ARG A 64 -8.06 9.92 2.82
N GLU A 65 -7.14 9.09 3.30
CA GLU A 65 -6.73 7.85 2.62
C GLU A 65 -7.95 6.94 2.37
N ALA A 66 -8.84 6.82 3.36
CA ALA A 66 -10.09 6.05 3.24
C ALA A 66 -11.10 6.63 2.23
N MET A 67 -10.92 7.87 1.76
CA MET A 67 -11.71 8.46 0.66
C MET A 67 -11.17 8.09 -0.72
N ALA A 68 -9.97 7.50 -0.81
CA ALA A 68 -9.35 7.01 -2.04
C ALA A 68 -9.05 5.49 -1.96
N PRO A 69 -10.08 4.64 -1.74
CA PRO A 69 -9.91 3.25 -1.31
C PRO A 69 -9.25 2.33 -2.35
N THR A 70 -9.22 2.72 -3.62
CA THR A 70 -8.61 1.93 -4.71
C THR A 70 -7.18 2.34 -5.03
N THR A 71 -6.63 3.31 -4.30
CA THR A 71 -5.21 3.64 -4.40
C THR A 71 -4.34 2.52 -3.81
N LEU A 72 -3.30 2.13 -4.55
CA LEU A 72 -2.36 1.07 -4.12
C LEU A 72 -1.30 1.61 -3.15
N ALA A 73 -0.98 2.89 -3.28
CA ALA A 73 -0.17 3.65 -2.34
C ALA A 73 -0.80 5.03 -2.16
N PHE A 74 -0.67 5.59 -0.96
CA PHE A 74 -1.18 6.91 -0.59
C PHE A 74 -0.18 7.59 0.34
N SER A 75 0.07 8.88 0.13
CA SER A 75 0.84 9.72 1.03
C SER A 75 0.43 11.17 0.88
N GLU A 76 0.88 12.03 1.80
CA GLU A 76 0.61 13.46 1.69
C GLU A 76 1.78 14.33 2.16
N ASN A 77 1.86 15.49 1.55
CA ASN A 77 2.64 16.63 1.97
C ASN A 77 1.70 17.75 2.41
N VAL A 78 2.06 18.45 3.48
CA VAL A 78 1.32 19.61 3.99
C VAL A 78 2.30 20.77 4.12
N ALA A 79 1.87 21.98 3.81
CA ALA A 79 2.66 23.19 3.96
C ALA A 79 1.79 24.39 4.30
N THR A 80 2.40 25.38 4.93
CA THR A 80 1.87 26.73 5.08
C THR A 80 2.87 27.73 4.51
N CYS A 81 2.38 28.88 4.09
CA CYS A 81 3.17 29.91 3.47
C CYS A 81 2.57 31.29 3.80
N GLU A 82 3.39 32.19 4.33
CA GLU A 82 2.98 33.58 4.55
C GLU A 82 2.66 34.29 3.23
N PRO A 83 1.86 35.38 3.25
CA PRO A 83 1.50 36.13 2.05
C PRO A 83 2.72 36.48 1.19
N ASN A 84 2.71 36.08 -0.08
CA ASN A 84 3.73 36.47 -1.05
C ASN A 84 3.22 36.33 -2.50
N ASP A 85 4.04 36.78 -3.45
CA ASP A 85 3.70 36.89 -4.87
C ASP A 85 3.70 35.56 -5.65
N ASP A 86 4.38 34.52 -5.16
CA ASP A 86 4.38 33.17 -5.77
C ASP A 86 4.31 32.09 -4.66
N PRO A 87 3.13 31.91 -4.03
CA PRO A 87 2.97 30.95 -2.93
C PRO A 87 3.33 29.52 -3.37
N GLY A 88 3.06 29.17 -4.63
CA GLY A 88 3.35 27.85 -5.18
C GLY A 88 4.86 27.55 -5.18
N LYS A 89 5.68 28.51 -5.62
CA LYS A 89 7.15 28.37 -5.57
C LYS A 89 7.67 28.29 -4.14
N THR A 90 7.14 29.11 -3.23
CA THR A 90 7.57 29.08 -1.82
C THR A 90 7.26 27.73 -1.16
N ILE A 91 6.07 27.18 -1.41
CA ILE A 91 5.64 25.89 -0.88
C ILE A 91 6.50 24.75 -1.44
N ILE A 92 6.71 24.64 -2.75
CA ILE A 92 7.50 23.53 -3.31
C ILE A 92 8.94 23.56 -2.78
N LEU A 93 9.55 24.75 -2.66
CA LEU A 93 10.89 24.88 -2.09
C LEU A 93 10.95 24.42 -0.63
N SER A 94 9.88 24.64 0.15
CA SER A 94 9.78 24.14 1.52
C SER A 94 9.77 22.60 1.55
N TRP A 95 9.04 21.95 0.64
CA TRP A 95 8.99 20.49 0.55
C TRP A 95 10.31 19.89 0.08
N LEU A 96 10.98 20.49 -0.91
CA LEU A 96 12.27 20.01 -1.40
C LEU A 96 13.38 20.12 -0.34
N ARG A 97 13.29 21.09 0.57
CA ARG A 97 14.26 21.24 1.69
C ARG A 97 14.05 20.25 2.82
N LYS A 98 12.81 19.76 3.02
CA LYS A 98 12.48 18.84 4.11
C LYS A 98 12.66 17.38 3.64
N PRO A 99 13.56 16.58 4.22
CA PRO A 99 13.83 15.22 3.77
C PRO A 99 12.59 14.32 3.63
N SER A 100 11.62 14.40 4.56
CA SER A 100 10.39 13.60 4.45
C SER A 100 9.44 14.05 3.36
N SER A 101 9.32 15.35 3.11
CA SER A 101 8.45 15.84 2.04
C SER A 101 9.08 15.59 0.68
N PHE A 102 10.40 15.78 0.59
CA PHE A 102 11.16 15.50 -0.60
C PHE A 102 11.16 14.01 -0.97
N SER A 103 11.32 13.11 0.02
CA SER A 103 11.26 11.66 -0.24
C SER A 103 9.90 11.22 -0.79
N ARG A 104 8.80 11.88 -0.39
CA ARG A 104 7.47 11.63 -0.97
C ARG A 104 7.38 12.11 -2.42
N ILE A 105 7.91 13.28 -2.74
CA ILE A 105 8.00 13.79 -4.12
C ILE A 105 8.83 12.84 -4.99
N GLN A 106 9.88 12.24 -4.44
CA GLN A 106 10.69 11.23 -5.13
C GLN A 106 10.06 9.84 -5.17
N GLY A 107 8.97 9.61 -4.44
CA GLY A 107 8.32 8.31 -4.36
C GLY A 107 7.74 7.83 -5.68
N GLU A 108 7.60 6.52 -5.82
CA GLU A 108 7.05 5.83 -6.99
C GLU A 108 5.51 5.93 -7.06
N TYR A 109 4.99 7.15 -6.98
CA TYR A 109 3.58 7.47 -7.20
C TYR A 109 3.31 7.72 -8.68
N THR A 110 2.08 7.50 -9.12
CA THR A 110 1.65 7.76 -10.51
C THR A 110 0.74 8.98 -10.62
N HIS A 111 0.09 9.38 -9.52
CA HIS A 111 -0.88 10.47 -9.49
C HIS A 111 -0.64 11.42 -8.33
N THR A 112 -1.10 12.66 -8.47
CA THR A 112 -1.17 13.63 -7.38
C THR A 112 -2.45 14.44 -7.44
N GLY A 113 -2.96 14.78 -6.26
CA GLY A 113 -3.97 15.82 -6.10
C GLY A 113 -3.43 16.92 -5.21
N ILE A 114 -3.71 18.18 -5.55
CA ILE A 114 -3.22 19.35 -4.79
C ILE A 114 -4.44 20.20 -4.42
N GLY A 115 -4.47 20.66 -3.18
CA GLY A 115 -5.48 21.56 -2.67
C GLY A 115 -4.84 22.70 -1.90
N VAL A 116 -5.31 23.92 -2.15
CA VAL A 116 -4.80 25.14 -1.51
C VAL A 116 -5.94 26.01 -1.01
N ALA A 117 -5.73 26.69 0.10
CA ALA A 117 -6.68 27.65 0.64
C ALA A 117 -5.95 28.81 1.31
N GLU A 118 -6.41 30.03 1.07
CA GLU A 118 -5.93 31.24 1.73
C GLU A 118 -6.79 31.50 2.98
N ASN A 119 -6.17 31.97 4.07
CA ASN A 119 -6.91 32.45 5.24
C ASN A 119 -7.18 33.97 5.14
N ALA A 120 -7.90 34.52 6.13
CA ALA A 120 -8.22 35.95 6.15
C ALA A 120 -6.99 36.88 6.26
N ASN A 121 -5.84 36.36 6.69
CA ASN A 121 -4.59 37.11 6.83
C ASN A 121 -3.71 37.04 5.55
N GLY A 122 -4.16 36.30 4.53
CA GLY A 122 -3.43 36.09 3.28
C GLY A 122 -2.41 34.94 3.33
N SER A 123 -2.32 34.19 4.44
CA SER A 123 -1.46 33.02 4.54
C SER A 123 -2.11 31.85 3.81
N TRP A 124 -1.29 31.10 3.08
CA TRP A 124 -1.70 29.97 2.25
C TRP A 124 -1.46 28.65 2.96
N PHE A 125 -2.46 27.78 2.92
CA PHE A 125 -2.41 26.40 3.39
C PHE A 125 -2.48 25.49 2.19
N CYS A 126 -1.65 24.44 2.19
CA CYS A 126 -1.56 23.52 1.07
C CYS A 126 -1.48 22.09 1.55
N THR A 127 -2.20 21.23 0.83
CA THR A 127 -2.11 19.78 0.92
C THR A 127 -1.82 19.24 -0.47
N GLN A 128 -0.81 18.37 -0.58
CA GLN A 128 -0.57 17.56 -1.76
C GLN A 128 -0.75 16.10 -1.37
N ILE A 129 -1.65 15.40 -2.03
CA ILE A 129 -1.78 13.94 -1.94
C ILE A 129 -0.99 13.34 -3.10
N LEU A 130 -0.22 12.30 -2.82
CA LEU A 130 0.43 11.46 -3.83
C LEU A 130 -0.15 10.05 -3.73
N ALA A 131 -0.47 9.45 -4.87
CA ALA A 131 -1.06 8.13 -4.90
C ALA A 131 -0.62 7.31 -6.11
N THR A 132 -0.70 5.99 -5.96
CA THR A 132 -0.55 5.05 -7.08
C THR A 132 -1.93 4.54 -7.47
N ILE A 133 -2.40 5.02 -8.63
CA ILE A 133 -3.64 4.57 -9.27
C ILE A 133 -3.23 3.83 -10.55
N LYS A 134 -3.89 2.70 -10.82
CA LYS A 134 -3.74 1.91 -12.04
C LYS A 134 -5.09 1.78 -12.72
N SER A 135 -5.10 1.86 -14.06
CA SER A 135 -6.29 1.65 -14.88
C SER A 135 -6.78 0.20 -14.82
N LYS A 136 -5.85 -0.75 -14.72
CA LYS A 136 -6.13 -2.17 -14.55
C LYS A 136 -5.37 -2.71 -13.35
N LEU A 137 -6.11 -3.31 -12.41
CA LEU A 137 -5.53 -3.99 -11.26
C LEU A 137 -5.30 -5.46 -11.59
N SER A 138 -4.14 -5.98 -11.22
CA SER A 138 -3.91 -7.43 -11.14
C SER A 138 -4.77 -8.05 -10.04
N LYS A 139 -4.85 -9.38 -10.00
CA LYS A 139 -5.62 -10.11 -8.96
C LYS A 139 -5.13 -9.77 -7.54
N LYS A 140 -3.82 -9.72 -7.31
CA LYS A 140 -3.20 -9.32 -6.04
C LYS A 140 -3.49 -7.87 -5.65
N GLU A 141 -3.52 -6.96 -6.61
CA GLU A 141 -3.84 -5.54 -6.38
C GLU A 141 -5.32 -5.33 -6.12
N SER A 142 -6.17 -6.10 -6.80
CA SER A 142 -7.60 -6.14 -6.55
C SER A 142 -7.89 -6.65 -5.13
N LEU A 143 -7.18 -7.70 -4.70
CA LEU A 143 -7.20 -8.17 -3.31
C LEU A 143 -6.83 -7.03 -2.34
N LEU A 144 -5.72 -6.34 -2.58
CA LEU A 144 -5.28 -5.24 -1.73
C LEU A 144 -6.32 -4.10 -1.66
N ALA A 145 -6.84 -3.65 -2.80
CA ALA A 145 -7.81 -2.55 -2.88
C ALA A 145 -9.13 -2.89 -2.17
N VAL A 146 -9.71 -4.06 -2.44
CA VAL A 146 -11.00 -4.45 -1.85
C VAL A 146 -10.87 -4.68 -0.34
N THR A 147 -9.77 -5.29 0.12
CA THR A 147 -9.57 -5.52 1.57
C THR A 147 -9.36 -4.22 2.34
N ARG A 148 -8.66 -3.25 1.76
CA ARG A 148 -8.55 -1.88 2.32
C ARG A 148 -9.89 -1.19 2.40
N TYR A 149 -10.71 -1.25 1.35
CA TYR A 149 -12.06 -0.71 1.38
C TYR A 149 -12.89 -1.33 2.53
N VAL A 150 -12.87 -2.65 2.66
CA VAL A 150 -13.57 -3.39 3.72
C VAL A 150 -13.08 -2.94 5.11
N ASN A 151 -11.77 -2.86 5.33
CA ASN A 151 -11.21 -2.45 6.61
C ASN A 151 -11.47 -0.97 6.92
N CYS A 152 -11.51 -0.10 5.92
CA CYS A 152 -11.95 1.29 6.07
C CYS A 152 -13.41 1.37 6.50
N TYR A 153 -14.30 0.56 5.91
CA TYR A 153 -15.70 0.49 6.31
C TYR A 153 -15.86 -0.01 7.75
N ARG A 154 -15.12 -1.06 8.13
CA ARG A 154 -15.10 -1.59 9.50
C ARG A 154 -14.61 -0.56 10.51
N ARG A 155 -13.55 0.18 10.18
CA ARG A 155 -13.01 1.28 11.00
C ARG A 155 -14.06 2.36 11.27
N LYS A 156 -14.77 2.81 10.24
CA LYS A 156 -15.85 3.81 10.37
C LYS A 156 -16.98 3.36 11.31
N ASN A 157 -17.16 2.05 11.46
CA ASN A 157 -18.17 1.43 12.33
C ASN A 157 -17.57 0.88 13.64
N SER A 158 -16.34 1.26 14.00
CA SER A 158 -15.67 0.83 15.24
C SER A 158 -15.52 -0.69 15.37
N VAL A 159 -15.36 -1.40 14.25
CA VAL A 159 -15.11 -2.84 14.22
C VAL A 159 -13.63 -3.11 13.89
N LYS A 160 -13.03 -4.10 14.57
CA LYS A 160 -11.63 -4.51 14.37
C LYS A 160 -11.34 -4.81 12.89
N PRO A 161 -10.16 -4.46 12.37
CA PRO A 161 -9.81 -4.81 10.98
C PRO A 161 -9.71 -6.32 10.79
N LEU A 162 -9.97 -6.76 9.56
CA LEU A 162 -9.77 -8.13 9.11
C LEU A 162 -8.32 -8.31 8.62
N ILE A 163 -7.73 -9.45 8.95
CA ILE A 163 -6.40 -9.86 8.48
C ILE A 163 -6.51 -10.33 7.03
N VAL A 164 -5.65 -9.80 6.16
CA VAL A 164 -5.61 -10.20 4.74
C VAL A 164 -5.06 -11.63 4.63
N SER A 165 -5.74 -12.48 3.87
CA SER A 165 -5.29 -13.84 3.54
C SER A 165 -5.05 -13.99 2.03
N ILE A 166 -3.79 -14.03 1.62
CA ILE A 166 -3.36 -14.34 0.25
C ILE A 166 -3.64 -15.81 -0.07
N THR A 167 -3.39 -16.69 0.91
CA THR A 167 -3.59 -18.14 0.80
C THR A 167 -5.02 -18.51 0.43
N ALA A 168 -6.02 -17.84 1.00
CA ALA A 168 -7.43 -18.10 0.68
C ALA A 168 -7.75 -17.78 -0.79
N ALA A 169 -7.30 -16.63 -1.30
CA ALA A 169 -7.48 -16.27 -2.71
C ALA A 169 -6.73 -17.23 -3.64
N SER A 170 -5.48 -17.59 -3.33
CA SER A 170 -4.70 -18.54 -4.13
C SER A 170 -5.31 -19.94 -4.16
N LYS A 171 -5.79 -20.47 -3.02
CA LYS A 171 -6.49 -21.77 -2.98
C LYS A 171 -7.79 -21.72 -3.77
N LEU A 172 -8.56 -20.64 -3.68
CA LEU A 172 -9.78 -20.48 -4.48
C LEU A 172 -9.48 -20.42 -5.98
N MET A 173 -8.41 -19.73 -6.38
CA MET A 173 -7.97 -19.66 -7.78
C MET A 173 -7.54 -21.04 -8.31
N ASN A 174 -6.78 -21.81 -7.52
CA ASN A 174 -6.43 -23.20 -7.85
C ASN A 174 -7.68 -24.07 -8.06
N LEU A 175 -8.68 -23.92 -7.19
CA LEU A 175 -9.97 -24.61 -7.35
C LEU A 175 -10.68 -24.17 -8.64
N LYS A 176 -10.60 -22.90 -9.02
CA LYS A 176 -11.22 -22.36 -10.25
C LYS A 176 -10.54 -22.91 -11.51
N LEU A 177 -9.22 -23.06 -11.49
CA LEU A 177 -8.45 -23.67 -12.57
C LEU A 177 -8.80 -25.15 -12.73
N SER A 178 -8.96 -25.86 -11.61
CA SER A 178 -9.33 -27.27 -11.60
C SER A 178 -10.82 -27.51 -11.90
N ASN A 179 -11.68 -26.54 -11.61
CA ASN A 179 -13.12 -26.58 -11.84
C ASN A 179 -13.59 -25.25 -12.49
N PRO A 180 -13.71 -25.19 -13.83
CA PRO A 180 -14.17 -24.01 -14.53
C PRO A 180 -15.57 -23.52 -14.12
N SER A 181 -16.46 -24.40 -13.63
CA SER A 181 -17.81 -24.04 -13.16
C SER A 181 -17.85 -23.58 -11.70
N LEU A 182 -16.71 -23.46 -11.01
CA LEU A 182 -16.63 -23.14 -9.57
C LEU A 182 -17.57 -22.01 -9.13
N PHE A 183 -17.71 -20.95 -9.94
CA PHE A 183 -18.55 -19.80 -9.60
C PHE A 183 -20.06 -20.12 -9.52
N ASN A 184 -20.53 -21.17 -10.19
CA ASN A 184 -21.90 -21.66 -10.04
C ASN A 184 -22.04 -22.58 -8.81
N ASP A 185 -20.95 -23.20 -8.39
CA ASP A 185 -20.92 -24.20 -7.32
C ASP A 185 -20.46 -23.63 -5.97
N LEU A 186 -20.29 -22.31 -5.88
CA LEU A 186 -19.82 -21.64 -4.66
C LEU A 186 -20.72 -21.97 -3.46
N SER A 187 -20.06 -22.31 -2.35
CA SER A 187 -20.73 -22.54 -1.08
C SER A 187 -19.85 -22.04 0.07
N THR A 188 -20.46 -21.79 1.22
CA THR A 188 -19.73 -21.39 2.44
C THR A 188 -18.72 -22.46 2.86
N LEU A 189 -18.98 -23.74 2.57
CA LEU A 189 -18.06 -24.85 2.82
C LEU A 189 -16.80 -24.76 1.95
N ILE A 190 -16.95 -24.47 0.65
CA ILE A 190 -15.80 -24.23 -0.24
C ILE A 190 -14.97 -23.08 0.29
N ILE A 191 -15.60 -21.94 0.60
CA ILE A 191 -14.89 -20.75 1.11
C ILE A 191 -14.19 -21.06 2.44
N LYS A 192 -14.86 -21.75 3.37
CA LYS A 192 -14.28 -22.17 4.64
C LYS A 192 -13.00 -22.98 4.45
N ASN A 193 -12.99 -23.91 3.48
CA ASN A 193 -11.84 -24.76 3.19
C ASN A 193 -10.66 -24.02 2.53
N THR A 194 -10.88 -22.81 2.00
CA THR A 194 -9.77 -21.96 1.50
C THR A 194 -8.98 -21.29 2.62
N PHE A 195 -9.59 -21.06 3.78
CA PHE A 195 -8.92 -20.46 4.93
C PHE A 195 -8.30 -21.54 5.83
N ASP A 196 -7.11 -21.26 6.36
CA ASP A 196 -6.48 -22.13 7.35
C ASP A 196 -7.16 -22.00 8.72
N ASN A 197 -7.45 -23.13 9.38
CA ASN A 197 -8.06 -23.19 10.72
C ASN A 197 -9.33 -22.34 10.87
N CYS A 198 -10.17 -22.39 9.84
CA CYS A 198 -11.40 -21.61 9.76
C CYS A 198 -12.56 -22.31 10.49
N GLN A 199 -13.22 -21.59 11.40
CA GLN A 199 -14.39 -22.08 12.14
C GLN A 199 -15.68 -21.81 11.38
N GLU A 200 -15.82 -20.58 10.87
CA GLU A 200 -16.97 -20.09 10.11
C GLU A 200 -16.47 -19.27 8.92
N ALA A 201 -17.13 -19.41 7.78
CA ALA A 201 -16.86 -18.55 6.64
C ALA A 201 -18.14 -18.11 5.94
N ASN A 202 -18.04 -16.99 5.26
CA ASN A 202 -19.08 -16.46 4.39
C ASN A 202 -18.46 -15.74 3.20
N TYR A 203 -19.27 -15.34 2.23
CA TYR A 203 -18.78 -14.64 1.04
C TYR A 203 -19.82 -13.70 0.46
N ILE A 204 -19.33 -12.75 -0.34
CA ILE A 204 -20.13 -11.95 -1.27
C ILE A 204 -19.65 -12.32 -2.67
N PHE A 205 -20.57 -12.68 -3.55
CA PHE A 205 -20.28 -12.99 -4.94
C PHE A 205 -21.12 -12.12 -5.86
N GLU A 206 -20.48 -11.43 -6.79
CA GLU A 206 -21.15 -10.59 -7.78
C GLU A 206 -20.57 -10.80 -9.17
N LYS A 207 -21.45 -10.76 -10.18
CA LYS A 207 -21.07 -10.78 -11.59
C LYS A 207 -21.02 -9.34 -12.09
N VAL A 208 -19.84 -8.90 -12.49
CA VAL A 208 -19.59 -7.52 -12.94
C VAL A 208 -19.31 -7.53 -14.43
N HIS A 209 -20.08 -6.77 -15.21
CA HIS A 209 -19.88 -6.64 -16.65
C HIS A 209 -18.63 -5.81 -16.93
N LYS A 210 -17.90 -6.18 -17.98
CA LYS A 210 -16.76 -5.40 -18.47
C LYS A 210 -17.29 -4.10 -19.08
N GLY A 211 -16.69 -2.98 -18.68
CA GLY A 211 -17.06 -1.65 -19.15
C GLY A 211 -15.92 -0.67 -18.94
N GLU A 212 -16.24 0.62 -19.01
CA GLU A 212 -15.26 1.71 -18.83
C GLU A 212 -14.74 1.81 -17.40
N THR A 213 -15.57 1.46 -16.42
CA THR A 213 -15.18 1.46 -15.00
C THR A 213 -14.50 0.15 -14.63
N SER A 214 -13.47 0.23 -13.77
CA SER A 214 -12.79 -0.95 -13.25
C SER A 214 -13.79 -1.89 -12.56
N PRO A 215 -13.70 -3.22 -12.78
CA PRO A 215 -14.61 -4.17 -12.13
C PRO A 215 -14.48 -4.16 -10.61
N VAL A 216 -13.33 -3.74 -10.07
CA VAL A 216 -13.13 -3.56 -8.63
C VAL A 216 -13.93 -2.37 -8.10
N ASP A 217 -13.90 -1.24 -8.81
CA ASP A 217 -14.67 -0.04 -8.43
C ASP A 217 -16.17 -0.33 -8.47
N GLU A 218 -16.63 -1.04 -9.50
CA GLU A 218 -18.02 -1.45 -9.63
C GLU A 218 -18.45 -2.44 -8.54
N PHE A 219 -17.60 -3.42 -8.20
CA PHE A 219 -17.85 -4.32 -7.07
C PHE A 219 -17.95 -3.57 -5.74
N ILE A 220 -17.04 -2.61 -5.48
CA ILE A 220 -17.08 -1.76 -4.29
C ILE A 220 -18.37 -0.93 -4.26
N ARG A 221 -18.81 -0.40 -5.41
CA ARG A 221 -20.07 0.33 -5.55
C ARG A 221 -21.26 -0.54 -5.15
N ILE A 222 -21.33 -1.78 -5.67
CA ILE A 222 -22.38 -2.76 -5.32
C ILE A 222 -22.39 -3.06 -3.82
N ILE A 223 -21.21 -3.29 -3.21
CA ILE A 223 -21.11 -3.51 -1.76
C ILE A 223 -21.65 -2.31 -0.97
N ARG A 224 -21.29 -1.10 -1.38
CA ARG A 224 -21.68 0.14 -0.70
C ARG A 224 -23.18 0.39 -0.74
N GLU A 225 -23.81 0.13 -1.89
CA GLU A 225 -25.23 0.42 -2.13
C GLU A 225 -26.16 -0.69 -1.61
N SER A 226 -25.64 -1.90 -1.39
CA SER A 226 -26.41 -3.01 -0.84
C SER A 226 -26.87 -2.74 0.60
N LYS A 227 -28.12 -3.11 0.91
CA LYS A 227 -28.66 -3.08 2.28
C LYS A 227 -28.16 -4.25 3.14
N MET A 228 -27.63 -5.31 2.52
CA MET A 228 -27.24 -6.56 3.20
C MET A 228 -25.73 -6.66 3.43
N TYR A 229 -24.91 -6.36 2.41
CA TYR A 229 -23.47 -6.57 2.45
C TYR A 229 -22.74 -5.80 3.55
N PRO A 230 -23.08 -4.52 3.83
CA PRO A 230 -22.45 -3.80 4.92
C PRO A 230 -22.65 -4.49 6.29
N LYS A 231 -23.83 -5.08 6.54
CA LYS A 231 -24.10 -5.83 7.78
C LYS A 231 -23.26 -7.11 7.88
N LEU A 232 -23.06 -7.81 6.76
CA LEU A 232 -22.24 -9.01 6.70
C LEU A 232 -20.77 -8.68 6.97
N ILE A 233 -20.26 -7.62 6.36
CA ILE A 233 -18.87 -7.16 6.51
C ILE A 233 -18.55 -6.74 7.95
N LEU A 234 -19.54 -6.33 8.75
CA LEU A 234 -19.35 -5.91 10.16
C LEU A 234 -19.42 -7.06 11.18
N ARG A 235 -19.65 -8.30 10.75
CA ARG A 235 -19.64 -9.47 11.65
C ARG A 235 -18.24 -9.76 12.22
N ASP A 236 -18.19 -10.64 13.20
CA ASP A 236 -17.00 -11.01 13.99
C ASP A 236 -16.01 -11.95 13.26
N TYR A 237 -15.93 -11.83 11.93
CA TYR A 237 -14.86 -12.44 11.15
C TYR A 237 -13.50 -11.85 11.54
N THR A 238 -12.44 -12.64 11.32
CA THR A 238 -11.05 -12.29 11.63
C THR A 238 -10.19 -12.11 10.39
N HIS A 239 -10.57 -12.72 9.27
CA HIS A 239 -9.82 -12.71 8.02
C HIS A 239 -10.69 -12.29 6.84
N VAL A 240 -10.04 -11.70 5.84
CA VAL A 240 -10.63 -11.30 4.57
C VAL A 240 -9.73 -11.73 3.42
N SER A 241 -10.36 -12.10 2.31
CA SER A 241 -9.69 -12.28 1.03
C SER A 241 -10.60 -11.84 -0.10
N PHE A 242 -10.07 -11.76 -1.30
CA PHE A 242 -10.81 -11.36 -2.49
C PHE A 242 -10.19 -12.00 -3.72
N LEU A 243 -11.05 -12.48 -4.62
CA LEU A 243 -10.68 -13.00 -5.92
C LEU A 243 -11.53 -12.34 -7.00
N ILE A 244 -10.89 -11.99 -8.10
CA ILE A 244 -11.55 -11.58 -9.33
C ILE A 244 -11.03 -12.43 -10.47
N ASP A 245 -11.92 -12.99 -11.28
CA ASP A 245 -11.53 -13.72 -12.49
C ASP A 245 -12.63 -13.68 -13.56
N ASN A 246 -12.28 -14.00 -14.81
CA ASN A 246 -13.27 -14.01 -15.90
C ASN A 246 -14.26 -15.17 -15.71
N ILE A 247 -15.55 -14.88 -15.84
CA ILE A 247 -16.59 -15.91 -16.04
C ILE A 247 -16.71 -16.23 -17.53
N ASN A 248 -16.69 -15.18 -18.35
CA ASN A 248 -16.73 -15.22 -19.80
C ASN A 248 -16.05 -13.95 -20.36
N GLU A 249 -16.08 -13.77 -21.68
CA GLU A 249 -15.42 -12.65 -22.36
C GLU A 249 -15.86 -11.26 -21.86
N ASN A 250 -17.09 -11.12 -21.39
CA ASN A 250 -17.70 -9.82 -21.04
C ASN A 250 -18.04 -9.68 -19.55
N THR A 251 -17.73 -10.68 -18.72
CA THR A 251 -18.15 -10.71 -17.31
C THR A 251 -17.03 -11.20 -16.40
N TYR A 252 -16.75 -10.43 -15.35
CA TYR A 252 -15.93 -10.82 -14.22
C TYR A 252 -16.79 -11.40 -13.08
N GLY A 253 -16.27 -12.41 -12.40
CA GLY A 253 -16.77 -12.89 -11.12
C GLY A 253 -15.92 -12.29 -10.02
N CYS A 254 -16.54 -11.49 -9.15
CA CYS A 254 -15.88 -10.84 -8.01
C CYS A 254 -16.34 -11.49 -6.71
N ILE A 255 -15.40 -11.98 -5.90
CA ILE A 255 -15.71 -12.73 -4.68
C ILE A 255 -14.98 -12.12 -3.50
N LEU A 256 -15.70 -11.58 -2.52
CA LEU A 256 -15.15 -11.26 -1.20
C LEU A 256 -15.33 -12.46 -0.28
N LEU A 257 -14.24 -12.93 0.32
CA LEU A 257 -14.22 -14.04 1.25
C LEU A 257 -14.06 -13.51 2.67
N LEU A 258 -14.86 -14.01 3.61
CA LEU A 258 -14.80 -13.66 5.03
C LEU A 258 -14.64 -14.93 5.86
N GLY A 259 -13.65 -14.96 6.74
CA GLY A 259 -13.32 -16.12 7.56
C GLY A 259 -13.17 -15.77 9.04
N LYS A 260 -13.73 -16.59 9.92
CA LYS A 260 -13.47 -16.58 11.35
C LYS A 260 -12.47 -17.69 11.65
N CYS A 261 -11.20 -17.35 11.56
CA CYS A 261 -10.10 -18.29 11.69
C CYS A 261 -9.39 -18.13 13.03
N ILE A 262 -8.86 -19.25 13.54
CA ILE A 262 -8.00 -19.28 14.71
C ILE A 262 -6.58 -19.01 14.26
N THR A 263 -5.99 -17.92 14.73
CA THR A 263 -4.59 -17.60 14.44
C THR A 263 -3.67 -18.59 15.16
N HIS A 264 -3.04 -19.49 14.41
CA HIS A 264 -2.00 -20.35 14.95
C HIS A 264 -0.66 -19.62 15.04
N HIS A 265 0.09 -19.90 16.10
CA HIS A 265 1.47 -19.47 16.22
C HIS A 265 2.35 -20.35 15.34
N GLN A 266 2.83 -19.82 14.21
CA GLN A 266 3.91 -20.47 13.46
C GLN A 266 5.13 -20.63 14.38
N LYS A 267 5.76 -21.81 14.35
CA LYS A 267 7.00 -22.04 15.08
C LYS A 267 8.10 -21.16 14.48
N ILE A 268 8.73 -20.35 15.32
CA ILE A 268 9.84 -19.47 14.94
C ILE A 268 11.14 -20.11 15.45
N PRO A 269 12.21 -20.16 14.63
CA PRO A 269 13.53 -20.60 15.09
C PRO A 269 13.98 -19.88 16.36
N LYS A 270 14.73 -20.58 17.21
CA LYS A 270 15.33 -19.96 18.38
C LYS A 270 16.16 -18.72 18.02
N MET A 271 16.92 -18.80 16.93
CA MET A 271 17.75 -17.70 16.42
C MET A 271 16.93 -16.47 15.99
N TYR A 272 15.67 -16.62 15.60
CA TYR A 272 14.81 -15.53 15.11
C TYR A 272 13.78 -15.06 16.14
N MET A 273 13.78 -15.62 17.35
CA MET A 273 12.84 -15.23 18.42
C MET A 273 12.93 -13.73 18.78
N GLY A 274 14.08 -13.10 18.57
CA GLY A 274 14.24 -11.65 18.78
C GLY A 274 13.48 -10.78 17.76
N TYR A 275 13.14 -11.32 16.59
CA TYR A 275 12.46 -10.60 15.51
C TYR A 275 11.34 -11.45 14.88
N PRO A 276 10.27 -11.75 15.63
CA PRO A 276 9.26 -12.71 15.21
C PRO A 276 8.52 -12.28 13.93
N ASN A 277 8.25 -10.98 13.77
CA ASN A 277 7.61 -10.45 12.56
C ASN A 277 8.54 -10.52 11.35
N ALA A 278 9.84 -10.29 11.54
CA ALA A 278 10.83 -10.42 10.48
C ALA A 278 10.97 -11.89 10.03
N SER A 279 10.94 -12.84 10.96
CA SER A 279 10.91 -14.27 10.65
C SER A 279 9.68 -14.67 9.84
N LYS A 280 8.49 -14.20 10.22
CA LYS A 280 7.25 -14.49 9.48
C LYS A 280 7.26 -13.87 8.08
N MET A 281 7.75 -12.63 7.95
CA MET A 281 7.91 -11.97 6.66
C MET A 281 8.91 -12.72 5.77
N LEU A 282 10.03 -13.20 6.32
CA LEU A 282 11.00 -14.03 5.61
C LEU A 282 10.34 -15.29 5.03
N MET A 283 9.47 -15.94 5.78
CA MET A 283 8.76 -17.14 5.33
C MET A 283 7.86 -16.83 4.13
N ILE A 284 7.05 -15.77 4.20
CA ILE A 284 6.19 -15.33 3.08
C ILE A 284 7.05 -15.03 1.84
N LEU A 285 8.15 -14.31 2.04
CA LEU A 285 9.07 -13.90 0.98
C LEU A 285 9.77 -15.09 0.32
N ASN A 286 10.24 -16.06 1.10
CA ASN A 286 10.91 -17.25 0.59
C ASN A 286 9.94 -18.21 -0.11
N ASP A 287 8.69 -18.32 0.35
CA ASP A 287 7.66 -19.08 -0.37
C ASP A 287 7.39 -18.46 -1.76
N TYR A 288 7.30 -17.13 -1.83
CA TYR A 288 7.15 -16.43 -3.10
C TYR A 288 8.36 -16.62 -4.01
N ARG A 289 9.59 -16.50 -3.48
CA ARG A 289 10.82 -16.73 -4.24
C ARG A 289 10.89 -18.15 -4.78
N SER A 290 10.57 -19.15 -3.95
CA SER A 290 10.58 -20.56 -4.34
C SER A 290 9.64 -20.83 -5.52
N ILE A 291 8.43 -20.26 -5.49
CA ILE A 291 7.46 -20.38 -6.58
C ILE A 291 7.99 -19.75 -7.88
N LYS A 292 8.77 -18.67 -7.78
CA LYS A 292 9.42 -18.02 -8.94
C LYS A 292 10.75 -18.68 -9.33
N GLY A 293 11.06 -19.87 -8.80
CA GLY A 293 12.30 -20.59 -9.09
C GLY A 293 13.57 -19.96 -8.51
N MET A 294 13.42 -19.05 -7.54
CA MET A 294 14.52 -18.33 -6.90
C MET A 294 14.95 -19.02 -5.60
N LYS A 295 16.25 -18.96 -5.31
CA LYS A 295 16.81 -19.48 -4.05
C LYS A 295 16.25 -18.71 -2.85
N PRO A 296 16.02 -19.35 -1.70
CA PRO A 296 15.69 -18.65 -0.46
C PRO A 296 16.74 -17.61 -0.10
N ILE A 297 16.33 -16.56 0.62
CA ILE A 297 17.22 -15.58 1.23
C ILE A 297 17.21 -15.70 2.75
N LEU A 298 18.18 -15.04 3.38
CA LEU A 298 18.46 -15.19 4.79
C LEU A 298 18.14 -13.92 5.57
N LEU A 299 17.81 -14.10 6.85
CA LEU A 299 17.48 -12.99 7.73
C LEU A 299 18.74 -12.39 8.33
N SER A 300 19.08 -11.16 7.96
CA SER A 300 20.15 -10.40 8.58
C SER A 300 19.66 -9.80 9.90
N LEU A 301 20.03 -10.42 11.03
CA LEU A 301 19.67 -9.93 12.37
C LEU A 301 20.15 -8.51 12.63
N GLN A 302 21.32 -8.13 12.11
CA GLN A 302 21.83 -6.77 12.22
C GLN A 302 20.98 -5.76 11.44
N TRP A 303 20.46 -6.15 10.26
CA TRP A 303 19.56 -5.30 9.49
C TRP A 303 18.17 -5.21 10.15
N CYS A 304 17.69 -6.32 10.72
CA CYS A 304 16.47 -6.34 11.53
C CYS A 304 16.58 -5.40 12.72
N GLU A 305 17.71 -5.40 13.43
CA GLU A 305 17.91 -4.50 14.56
C GLU A 305 17.85 -3.02 14.15
N VAL A 306 18.50 -2.66 13.04
CA VAL A 306 18.46 -1.29 12.51
C VAL A 306 17.03 -0.90 12.12
N ALA A 307 16.33 -1.77 11.40
CA ALA A 307 14.96 -1.53 10.95
C ALA A 307 13.97 -1.44 12.13
N GLN A 308 14.05 -2.37 13.08
CA GLN A 308 13.17 -2.44 14.25
C GLN A 308 13.33 -1.21 15.14
N ARG A 309 14.58 -0.82 15.46
CA ARG A 309 14.83 0.40 16.25
C ARG A 309 14.31 1.65 15.55
N TYR A 310 14.37 1.70 14.21
CA TYR A 310 13.83 2.82 13.45
C TYR A 310 12.30 2.88 13.53
N CYS A 311 11.61 1.74 13.36
CA CYS A 311 10.15 1.67 13.54
C CYS A 311 9.71 2.03 14.97
N ASP A 312 10.47 1.60 15.98
CA ASP A 312 10.16 1.95 17.37
C ASP A 312 10.36 3.43 17.66
N LYS A 313 11.33 4.08 17.01
CA LYS A 313 11.48 5.54 17.05
C LYS A 313 10.34 6.24 16.33
N LEU A 314 9.99 5.82 15.12
CA LEU A 314 8.84 6.38 14.39
C LEU A 314 7.54 6.37 15.21
N ARG A 315 7.37 5.32 16.04
CA ARG A 315 6.20 5.19 16.91
C ARG A 315 6.27 6.06 18.18
N LYS A 316 7.46 6.29 18.73
CA LYS A 316 7.65 6.95 20.05
C LYS A 316 8.07 8.42 19.95
N GLU A 317 8.78 8.76 18.89
CA GLU A 317 9.41 10.04 18.64
C GLU A 317 8.73 10.66 17.41
N ASP A 318 8.62 11.98 17.37
CA ASP A 318 8.17 12.71 16.18
C ASP A 318 9.33 12.80 15.17
N ILE A 319 9.69 11.66 14.58
CA ILE A 319 10.69 11.59 13.52
C ILE A 319 10.02 11.41 12.16
N ASP A 320 10.63 12.06 11.17
CA ASP A 320 10.23 12.00 9.78
C ASP A 320 10.43 10.59 9.19
N MET A 321 9.44 10.07 8.44
CA MET A 321 9.57 8.82 7.67
C MET A 321 10.50 9.02 6.47
N GLU A 322 11.67 8.38 6.49
CA GLU A 322 12.67 8.45 5.44
C GLU A 322 13.57 7.21 5.42
N THR A 323 14.34 7.01 4.33
CA THR A 323 15.14 5.79 4.13
C THR A 323 16.65 6.00 4.35
N LYS A 324 17.14 7.24 4.26
CA LYS A 324 18.56 7.62 4.34
C LYS A 324 19.18 7.24 5.68
N THR A 325 18.52 7.45 6.82
CA THR A 325 19.08 7.08 8.13
C THR A 325 19.32 5.58 8.24
N ILE A 326 18.38 4.77 7.76
CA ILE A 326 18.52 3.32 7.73
C ILE A 326 19.68 2.95 6.78
N THR A 327 19.66 3.45 5.54
CA THR A 327 20.70 3.17 4.52
C THR A 327 22.10 3.48 5.04
N GLN A 328 22.31 4.64 5.67
CA GLN A 328 23.60 5.03 6.27
C GLN A 328 24.04 4.08 7.38
N LYS A 329 23.12 3.67 8.25
CA LYS A 329 23.41 2.70 9.32
C LYS A 329 23.77 1.33 8.74
N ILE A 330 23.05 0.87 7.71
CA ILE A 330 23.34 -0.39 7.02
C ILE A 330 24.73 -0.36 6.39
N HIS A 331 25.11 0.69 5.66
CA HIS A 331 26.45 0.79 5.09
C HIS A 331 27.55 0.86 6.15
N LYS A 332 27.29 1.44 7.33
CA LYS A 332 28.25 1.43 8.44
C LYS A 332 28.52 0.02 8.98
N ILE A 333 27.49 -0.84 9.05
CA ILE A 333 27.61 -2.21 9.58
C ILE A 333 27.92 -3.25 8.51
N SER A 334 27.67 -2.95 7.24
CA SER A 334 27.85 -3.85 6.09
C SER A 334 28.27 -3.02 4.87
N PRO A 335 29.55 -2.56 4.80
CA PRO A 335 30.00 -1.62 3.77
C PRO A 335 29.81 -2.11 2.33
N ASN A 336 30.02 -3.40 2.11
CA ASN A 336 29.92 -4.03 0.78
C ASN A 336 28.47 -4.42 0.39
N SER A 337 27.49 -4.10 1.24
CA SER A 337 26.08 -4.41 0.93
C SER A 337 25.49 -3.47 -0.11
N LYS A 338 24.48 -3.97 -0.83
CA LYS A 338 23.63 -3.18 -1.73
C LYS A 338 22.18 -3.22 -1.23
N PRO A 339 21.84 -2.46 -0.18
CA PRO A 339 20.50 -2.51 0.41
C PRO A 339 19.50 -1.64 -0.37
N ASN A 340 18.33 -2.20 -0.67
CA ASN A 340 17.13 -1.42 -0.98
C ASN A 340 16.32 -1.25 0.31
N VAL A 341 16.10 0.01 0.71
CA VAL A 341 15.38 0.35 1.94
C VAL A 341 14.02 0.95 1.59
N GLY A 342 12.97 0.46 2.25
CA GLY A 342 11.63 1.04 2.20
C GLY A 342 11.07 1.23 3.60
N VAL A 343 10.36 2.34 3.83
CA VAL A 343 9.65 2.62 5.08
C VAL A 343 8.19 2.88 4.73
N PHE A 344 7.28 2.20 5.42
CA PHE A 344 5.86 2.27 5.12
C PHE A 344 5.03 2.45 6.40
N LEU A 345 3.99 3.27 6.27
CA LEU A 345 2.89 3.35 7.20
C LEU A 345 1.73 2.53 6.65
N THR A 346 1.32 1.49 7.36
CA THR A 346 0.13 0.71 7.01
C THR A 346 -0.98 1.05 8.02
N PRO A 347 -2.11 1.62 7.57
CA PRO A 347 -3.17 2.04 8.48
C PRO A 347 -4.00 0.85 8.98
N TRP A 348 -4.38 0.87 10.26
CA TRP A 348 -5.48 0.09 10.82
C TRP A 348 -5.49 -1.41 10.45
N SER A 349 -4.42 -2.12 10.80
CA SER A 349 -4.30 -3.58 10.60
C SER A 349 -3.95 -4.30 11.90
N GLN A 350 -4.51 -5.49 12.12
CA GLN A 350 -4.22 -6.33 13.29
C GLN A 350 -2.96 -7.19 13.07
N ASP A 351 -2.79 -7.71 11.85
CA ASP A 351 -1.58 -8.38 11.39
C ASP A 351 -1.30 -7.88 9.95
N PRO A 352 -0.33 -6.97 9.78
CA PRO A 352 -0.11 -6.26 8.53
C PRO A 352 0.81 -7.02 7.57
N LEU A 353 1.36 -8.17 7.94
CA LEU A 353 2.45 -8.78 7.18
C LEU A 353 2.06 -9.13 5.74
N GLN A 354 0.91 -9.78 5.54
CA GLN A 354 0.45 -10.14 4.20
C GLN A 354 0.04 -8.91 3.37
N GLU A 355 -0.51 -7.87 4.00
CA GLU A 355 -0.83 -6.61 3.33
C GLU A 355 0.45 -5.88 2.87
N ILE A 356 1.43 -5.75 3.76
CA ILE A 356 2.75 -5.18 3.45
C ILE A 356 3.42 -5.97 2.33
N PHE A 357 3.35 -7.29 2.38
CA PHE A 357 3.91 -8.15 1.33
C PHE A 357 3.21 -7.93 -0.02
N LEU A 358 1.87 -7.85 -0.06
CA LEU A 358 1.11 -7.52 -1.27
C LEU A 358 1.54 -6.18 -1.85
N MET A 359 1.77 -5.15 -1.01
CA MET A 359 2.30 -3.86 -1.46
C MET A 359 3.67 -4.02 -2.14
N TRP A 360 4.55 -4.86 -1.60
CA TRP A 360 5.89 -5.07 -2.17
C TRP A 360 5.83 -5.75 -3.53
N ILE A 361 5.05 -6.82 -3.68
CA ILE A 361 4.95 -7.57 -4.96
C ILE A 361 4.04 -6.92 -6.00
N SER A 362 3.29 -5.87 -5.61
CA SER A 362 2.51 -5.01 -6.52
C SER A 362 3.34 -3.84 -7.06
N ASN A 363 4.49 -3.56 -6.44
CA ASN A 363 5.46 -2.59 -6.92
C ASN A 363 6.46 -3.30 -7.86
N PRO A 364 6.54 -2.93 -9.16
CA PRO A 364 7.42 -3.58 -10.13
C PRO A 364 8.90 -3.54 -9.74
N THR A 365 9.40 -2.37 -9.35
CA THR A 365 10.80 -2.16 -8.93
C THR A 365 11.17 -3.07 -7.76
N ILE A 366 10.33 -3.10 -6.73
CA ILE A 366 10.59 -3.92 -5.53
C ILE A 366 10.45 -5.40 -5.83
N LYS A 367 9.47 -5.78 -6.65
CA LYS A 367 9.28 -7.15 -7.08
C LYS A 367 10.51 -7.66 -7.83
N GLU A 368 11.07 -6.89 -8.77
CA GLU A 368 12.31 -7.24 -9.49
C GLU A 368 13.48 -7.48 -8.53
N ILE A 369 13.62 -6.65 -7.49
CA ILE A 369 14.63 -6.87 -6.45
C ILE A 369 14.35 -8.17 -5.68
N ILE A 370 13.09 -8.42 -5.29
CA ILE A 370 12.68 -9.63 -4.57
C ILE A 370 12.95 -10.90 -5.37
N ILE A 371 12.82 -10.87 -6.69
CA ILE A 371 13.10 -12.03 -7.57
C ILE A 371 14.49 -11.95 -8.20
N SER A 372 15.37 -11.04 -7.76
CA SER A 372 16.74 -11.01 -8.27
C SER A 372 17.55 -12.17 -7.71
N SER A 373 18.39 -12.76 -8.56
CA SER A 373 19.39 -13.76 -8.17
C SER A 373 20.51 -13.17 -7.29
N GLU A 374 20.72 -11.85 -7.34
CA GLU A 374 21.69 -11.15 -6.47
C GLU A 374 21.13 -10.88 -5.07
N CYS A 375 19.81 -10.91 -4.89
CA CYS A 375 19.19 -10.68 -3.59
C CYS A 375 19.37 -11.93 -2.71
N ASN A 376 20.00 -11.74 -1.55
CA ASN A 376 20.33 -12.82 -0.61
C ASN A 376 20.04 -12.50 0.88
N ALA A 377 19.60 -11.28 1.20
CA ALA A 377 19.37 -10.88 2.59
C ALA A 377 18.09 -10.05 2.79
N LEU A 378 17.41 -10.29 3.92
CA LEU A 378 16.30 -9.50 4.44
C LEU A 378 16.64 -8.93 5.83
N GLY A 379 16.30 -7.67 6.04
CA GLY A 379 16.06 -7.06 7.34
C GLY A 379 14.66 -6.49 7.38
N PHE A 380 13.93 -6.70 8.47
CA PHE A 380 12.58 -6.19 8.61
C PHE A 380 12.31 -5.72 10.04
N GLY A 381 11.69 -4.56 10.17
CA GLY A 381 11.22 -3.98 11.43
C GLY A 381 9.74 -3.69 11.37
N LEU A 382 9.06 -3.86 12.50
CA LEU A 382 7.62 -3.60 12.63
C LEU A 382 7.31 -3.05 14.03
N SER A 383 6.67 -1.89 14.11
CA SER A 383 6.14 -1.34 15.36
C SER A 383 4.68 -0.98 15.16
N ILE A 384 3.81 -1.58 15.98
CA ILE A 384 2.36 -1.39 15.92
C ILE A 384 1.94 -0.47 17.08
N GLU A 385 1.24 0.60 16.75
CA GLU A 385 0.50 1.38 17.73
C GLU A 385 -0.86 0.74 17.98
N GLN A 386 -1.25 0.56 19.24
CA GLN A 386 -2.50 -0.13 19.59
C GLN A 386 -3.68 0.51 18.85
N TYR A 387 -4.22 -0.25 17.90
CA TYR A 387 -5.39 0.10 17.10
C TYR A 387 -5.24 1.38 16.27
N GLN A 388 -4.10 1.74 15.66
CA GLN A 388 -4.11 2.90 14.73
C GLN A 388 -3.21 2.72 13.51
N SER A 389 -1.92 2.58 13.73
CA SER A 389 -0.89 2.73 12.70
C SER A 389 0.19 1.68 12.86
N CYS A 390 0.61 1.10 11.74
CA CYS A 390 1.72 0.17 11.69
C CYS A 390 2.90 0.81 10.96
N TYR A 391 4.02 0.96 11.65
CA TYR A 391 5.28 1.43 11.08
C TYR A 391 6.12 0.23 10.71
N SER A 392 6.50 0.12 9.44
CA SER A 392 7.34 -0.96 8.94
C SER A 392 8.55 -0.42 8.18
N ALA A 393 9.66 -1.13 8.30
CA ALA A 393 10.88 -0.85 7.55
C ALA A 393 11.40 -2.15 6.92
N ARG A 394 11.60 -2.12 5.61
CA ARG A 394 12.21 -3.19 4.81
C ARG A 394 13.63 -2.81 4.47
N VAL A 395 14.55 -3.75 4.60
CA VAL A 395 15.89 -3.72 4.00
C VAL A 395 16.06 -5.03 3.23
N ILE A 396 16.17 -4.96 1.90
CA ILE A 396 16.33 -6.16 1.06
C ILE A 396 17.41 -5.94 0.03
N GLY A 397 18.21 -6.95 -0.29
CA GLY A 397 19.21 -6.86 -1.35
C GLY A 397 20.38 -7.78 -1.11
N TYR A 398 21.56 -7.34 -1.55
CA TYR A 398 22.80 -8.09 -1.40
C TYR A 398 23.50 -7.77 -0.07
N LYS A 399 23.91 -8.80 0.65
CA LYS A 399 24.79 -8.75 1.82
C LYS A 399 25.87 -9.82 1.69
N GLU A 400 27.10 -9.45 1.99
CA GLU A 400 28.19 -10.41 2.17
C GLU A 400 28.02 -11.15 3.51
N PHE A 401 28.04 -12.48 3.46
CA PHE A 401 27.94 -13.33 4.65
C PHE A 401 29.25 -14.10 4.84
N ASN A 402 29.77 -14.11 6.06
CA ASN A 402 30.96 -14.86 6.41
C ASN A 402 30.53 -16.31 6.69
N GLY A 403 31.02 -17.25 5.87
CA GLY A 403 30.43 -18.56 5.67
C GLY A 403 30.15 -19.40 6.91
N GLU A 404 28.87 -19.69 7.12
CA GLU A 404 28.26 -20.98 7.48
C GLU A 404 26.74 -20.76 7.38
N MET A 405 26.13 -21.08 6.23
CA MET A 405 24.71 -20.73 5.95
C MET A 405 23.82 -21.93 5.59
N LYS A 406 24.37 -23.15 5.58
CA LYS A 406 23.63 -24.35 5.14
C LYS A 406 22.45 -24.70 6.06
N ASP A 407 22.61 -24.49 7.37
CA ASP A 407 21.57 -24.81 8.36
C ASP A 407 20.40 -23.79 8.34
N GLU A 408 20.68 -22.52 7.99
CA GLU A 408 19.66 -21.47 7.90
C GLU A 408 18.79 -21.61 6.64
N GLU A 409 19.40 -21.96 5.50
CA GLU A 409 18.68 -22.25 4.25
C GLU A 409 17.76 -23.48 4.40
N ALA A 410 18.27 -24.54 5.03
CA ALA A 410 17.51 -25.77 5.29
C ALA A 410 16.29 -25.53 6.20
N PHE A 411 16.41 -24.66 7.22
CA PHE A 411 15.26 -24.30 8.06
C PHE A 411 14.19 -23.51 7.29
N CYS A 412 14.58 -22.54 6.47
CA CYS A 412 13.63 -21.70 5.72
C CYS A 412 12.71 -22.53 4.81
N MET A 413 13.18 -23.72 4.40
CA MET A 413 12.53 -24.65 3.48
C MET A 413 12.11 -25.99 4.12
N GLY A 414 12.23 -26.15 5.44
CA GLY A 414 11.86 -27.39 6.14
C GLY A 414 10.35 -27.64 6.19
N ASP A 415 9.93 -28.76 6.81
CA ASP A 415 8.52 -29.17 6.94
C ASP A 415 7.69 -28.13 7.72
N ARG A 416 7.10 -27.19 6.99
CA ARG A 416 6.17 -26.18 7.50
C ARG A 416 5.03 -25.97 6.51
N PRO A 417 3.85 -25.52 6.97
CA PRO A 417 2.84 -24.98 6.07
C PRO A 417 3.42 -23.81 5.29
N THR A 418 3.38 -23.90 3.96
CA THR A 418 3.78 -22.82 3.06
C THR A 418 2.59 -21.91 2.79
N TYR A 419 2.86 -20.64 2.54
CA TYR A 419 1.87 -19.77 1.95
C TYR A 419 1.63 -20.24 0.52
N ALA A 420 0.41 -20.72 0.23
CA ALA A 420 0.00 -20.96 -1.15
C ALA A 420 -0.14 -19.60 -1.85
N LEU A 421 0.87 -19.19 -2.63
CA LEU A 421 0.92 -17.88 -3.29
C LEU A 421 0.80 -17.98 -4.82
N ASP A 422 0.91 -19.19 -5.39
CA ASP A 422 1.27 -19.43 -6.79
C ASP A 422 0.36 -18.67 -7.76
N GLU A 423 -0.91 -19.04 -7.78
CA GLU A 423 -1.90 -18.56 -8.75
C GLU A 423 -2.34 -17.10 -8.57
N LEU A 424 -2.15 -16.50 -7.38
CA LEU A 424 -2.49 -15.09 -7.19
C LEU A 424 -1.34 -14.16 -7.64
N SER A 425 -0.17 -14.74 -7.84
CA SER A 425 1.08 -14.00 -8.03
C SER A 425 1.63 -14.10 -9.46
N SER A 426 0.95 -14.83 -10.35
CA SER A 426 1.17 -14.79 -11.80
C SER A 426 0.75 -13.42 -12.33
N ASP A 427 1.60 -12.80 -13.14
CA ASP A 427 1.34 -11.48 -13.71
C ASP A 427 0.55 -11.55 -15.03
N ASP A 428 0.09 -12.75 -15.41
CA ASP A 428 -0.49 -13.07 -16.73
C ASP A 428 -1.78 -12.32 -17.06
N ASP A 429 -2.37 -11.57 -16.11
CA ASP A 429 -3.54 -10.74 -16.37
C ASP A 429 -3.21 -9.27 -16.72
N GLY A 430 -1.95 -8.85 -16.58
CA GLY A 430 -1.50 -7.48 -16.81
C GLY A 430 -0.75 -7.35 -18.12
N ASN A 431 -1.45 -7.35 -19.26
CA ASN A 431 -0.85 -7.04 -20.54
C ASN A 431 -0.02 -5.75 -20.40
N ASN A 432 1.28 -5.83 -20.72
CA ASN A 432 2.21 -4.71 -20.76
C ASN A 432 1.71 -3.70 -21.79
N GLN A 433 0.88 -2.75 -21.36
CA GLN A 433 0.67 -1.52 -22.10
C GLN A 433 1.47 -0.44 -21.38
N GLU A 434 2.45 0.08 -22.11
CA GLU A 434 3.09 1.36 -21.82
C GLU A 434 2.01 2.40 -21.46
N PRO A 435 2.31 3.35 -20.55
CA PRO A 435 1.36 4.38 -20.20
C PRO A 435 0.91 5.09 -21.48
N VAL A 436 -0.38 5.00 -21.78
CA VAL A 436 -1.02 5.86 -22.77
C VAL A 436 -0.84 7.28 -22.25
N ILE A 437 0.12 7.99 -22.84
CA ILE A 437 0.29 9.44 -22.66
C ILE A 437 -0.87 10.06 -23.43
N ASP A 438 -2.03 10.14 -22.78
CA ASP A 438 -3.09 11.01 -23.29
C ASP A 438 -2.87 12.41 -22.74
N ALA A 439 -2.01 13.15 -23.44
CA ALA A 439 -1.80 14.56 -23.25
C ALA A 439 -3.01 15.33 -23.77
N ALA A 440 -4.05 15.48 -22.95
CA ALA A 440 -4.95 16.63 -22.91
C ALA A 440 -6.14 16.35 -21.98
N SER A 441 -6.05 16.73 -20.70
CA SER A 441 -7.24 17.00 -19.90
C SER A 441 -7.32 18.50 -19.62
N SER A 442 -8.26 19.14 -20.31
CA SER A 442 -8.62 20.53 -20.12
C SER A 442 -9.09 20.77 -18.68
N PHE A 443 -8.45 21.73 -18.02
CA PHE A 443 -8.90 22.28 -16.74
C PHE A 443 -10.24 23.00 -16.95
N ALA A 444 -11.35 22.32 -16.70
CA ALA A 444 -12.65 22.94 -16.51
C ALA A 444 -13.10 22.78 -15.05
N LEU A 445 -12.95 23.86 -14.29
CA LEU A 445 -13.54 24.02 -12.96
C LEU A 445 -14.96 24.56 -13.14
N THR A 446 -15.97 23.72 -12.98
CA THR A 446 -17.35 24.17 -12.84
C THR A 446 -17.58 24.70 -11.43
N LYS A 447 -18.23 25.86 -11.36
CA LYS A 447 -18.66 26.61 -10.17
C LYS A 447 -19.56 25.83 -9.24
#